data_AF-A0A0F3GQM4-F1
#
_entry.id   AF-A0A0F3GQM4-F1
#
_cell.length_a   1.000
_cell.length_b   1.000
_cell.length_c   1.000
_cell.angle_alpha   90.00
_cell.angle_beta   90.00
_cell.angle_gamma   90.00
#
_symmetry.space_group_name_H-M   'P 1'
#
loop_
_entity.id
_entity.type
_entity.pdbx_description
1 polymer ?
#
loop_
_entity_poly.entity_id
_entity_poly.type
_entity_poly.pdbx_seq_one_letter_code
_entity_poly.pdbx_strand_id
1 'polypeptide(L)'
;MLSNGLNNVARILRVCAGRVSLILCVAALFIVSGCVQQFKTPMFQPFDSKGWGPNAMAYNGRDLLIGDRDMVFSLNNIKTGSYSSIHDMFTSDGNAMLSRFPVPLPRLFTICGMAWEGECCEDGFLWVADSQNKELVKLNFNNNQVVKILKMDGEKATDNKASIPTFNLAINGQPLKVEAPHGLTLDGQNLWLADAKAAKIYQISTEDGSVLTAFNSPVRSPSGLAWDCESLSLWVIGYDTCRQVSEDCQRPKLVKFDVKSGKVTHAINLPGAIKRPSALQWMKGNLWVADYNLNRIFIVSYAYETDDDTVYAIEIKPKEPLATPEVIEPIEELPPLQFQPNPAAAEPPPVISEPAPVPTKETQTKKLNKSKRKKHKQEPIPQDLPDK
;
A
#
# COMPACT_ATOMS: atom_id res chain seq x y z
N MET A 1 -43.92 63.37 32.15
CA MET A 1 -42.46 63.11 32.02
C MET A 1 -42.02 61.67 32.32
N LEU A 2 -42.93 60.72 32.61
CA LEU A 2 -42.55 59.34 32.97
C LEU A 2 -42.67 58.28 31.84
N SER A 3 -43.27 58.59 30.68
CA SER A 3 -43.39 57.61 29.58
C SER A 3 -42.19 57.57 28.62
N ASN A 4 -41.35 58.63 28.58
CA ASN A 4 -40.18 58.69 27.69
C ASN A 4 -38.93 57.99 28.27
N GLY A 5 -38.90 57.70 29.57
CA GLY A 5 -37.79 56.97 30.22
C GLY A 5 -37.81 55.46 29.97
N LEU A 6 -39.00 54.85 29.98
CA LEU A 6 -39.16 53.39 29.80
C LEU A 6 -38.81 52.92 28.37
N ASN A 7 -39.10 53.74 27.35
CA ASN A 7 -38.77 53.40 25.95
C ASN A 7 -37.26 53.41 25.67
N ASN A 8 -36.49 54.27 26.35
CA ASN A 8 -35.03 54.28 26.21
C ASN A 8 -34.38 53.08 26.92
N VAL A 9 -34.89 52.67 28.08
CA VAL A 9 -34.40 51.48 28.80
C VAL A 9 -34.69 50.21 28.01
N ALA A 10 -35.88 50.06 27.42
CA ALA A 10 -36.22 48.91 26.58
C ALA A 10 -35.39 48.84 25.28
N ARG A 11 -35.04 49.99 24.68
CA ARG A 11 -34.20 50.06 23.48
C ARG A 11 -32.73 49.74 23.79
N ILE A 12 -32.22 50.20 24.93
CA ILE A 12 -30.88 49.85 25.43
C ILE A 12 -30.80 48.36 25.80
N LEU A 13 -31.82 47.81 26.47
CA LEU A 13 -31.92 46.38 26.78
C LEU A 13 -31.98 45.50 25.52
N ARG A 14 -32.70 45.91 24.46
CA ARG A 14 -32.72 45.18 23.17
C ARG A 14 -31.37 45.24 22.44
N VAL A 15 -30.67 46.37 22.48
CA VAL A 15 -29.34 46.51 21.87
C VAL A 15 -28.29 45.73 22.67
N CYS A 16 -28.36 45.74 24.00
CA CYS A 16 -27.52 44.91 24.87
C CYS A 16 -27.82 43.43 24.69
N ALA A 17 -29.08 43.00 24.63
CA ALA A 17 -29.46 41.61 24.38
C ALA A 17 -29.03 41.13 22.98
N GLY A 18 -29.16 41.98 21.95
CA GLY A 18 -28.67 41.68 20.61
C GLY A 18 -27.15 41.57 20.52
N ARG A 19 -26.40 42.41 21.25
CA ARG A 19 -24.93 42.33 21.34
C ARG A 19 -24.47 41.13 22.19
N VAL A 20 -25.16 40.81 23.27
CA VAL A 20 -24.89 39.61 24.10
C VAL A 20 -25.21 38.34 23.31
N SER A 21 -26.30 38.32 22.53
CA SER A 21 -26.64 37.22 21.63
C SER A 21 -25.64 37.09 20.49
N LEU A 22 -25.14 38.20 19.92
CA LEU A 22 -24.10 38.17 18.90
C LEU A 22 -22.76 37.70 19.48
N ILE A 23 -22.38 38.13 20.69
CA ILE A 23 -21.18 37.69 21.40
C ILE A 23 -21.30 36.22 21.79
N LEU A 24 -22.49 35.75 22.23
CA LEU A 24 -22.75 34.33 22.49
C LEU A 24 -22.75 33.50 21.21
N CYS A 25 -23.25 34.01 20.08
CA CYS A 25 -23.16 33.34 18.78
C CYS A 25 -21.72 33.31 18.24
N VAL A 26 -20.94 34.38 18.42
CA VAL A 26 -19.52 34.42 18.05
C VAL A 26 -18.70 33.53 18.98
N ALA A 27 -18.94 33.55 20.29
CA ALA A 27 -18.33 32.64 21.25
C ALA A 27 -18.76 31.19 20.99
N ALA A 28 -20.01 30.93 20.62
CA ALA A 28 -20.47 29.61 20.19
C ALA A 28 -19.82 29.18 18.86
N LEU A 29 -19.63 30.10 17.90
CA LEU A 29 -18.86 29.85 16.68
C LEU A 29 -17.38 29.56 16.97
N PHE A 30 -16.78 30.20 17.99
CA PHE A 30 -15.44 29.89 18.50
C PHE A 30 -15.38 28.59 19.33
N ILE A 31 -16.48 28.19 19.98
CA ILE A 31 -16.60 26.90 20.68
C ILE A 31 -16.80 25.76 19.66
N VAL A 32 -17.36 26.06 18.47
CA VAL A 32 -17.54 25.11 17.36
C VAL A 32 -16.26 24.93 16.53
N SER A 33 -15.27 25.83 16.63
CA SER A 33 -13.89 25.49 16.24
C SER A 33 -13.24 24.65 17.34
N GLY A 34 -13.71 23.41 17.50
CA GLY A 34 -13.14 22.46 18.45
C GLY A 34 -11.65 22.35 18.22
N CYS A 35 -10.85 22.65 19.25
CA CYS A 35 -9.41 22.43 19.24
C CYS A 35 -9.12 20.97 18.86
N VAL A 36 -8.47 20.77 17.72
CA VAL A 36 -8.14 19.42 17.24
C VAL A 36 -7.06 18.85 18.14
N GLN A 37 -7.24 17.63 18.63
CA GLN A 37 -6.21 16.95 19.40
C GLN A 37 -5.16 16.35 18.47
N GLN A 38 -3.88 16.55 18.78
CA GLN A 38 -2.77 16.01 18.00
C GLN A 38 -1.53 15.77 18.85
N PHE A 39 -0.55 15.07 18.29
CA PHE A 39 0.82 15.13 18.79
C PHE A 39 1.82 15.19 17.63
N LYS A 40 2.98 15.80 17.91
CA LYS A 40 4.07 15.96 16.95
C LYS A 40 4.95 14.72 16.86
N THR A 41 5.42 14.41 15.66
CA THR A 41 6.35 13.32 15.35
C THR A 41 7.66 13.88 14.79
N PRO A 42 8.49 14.54 15.61
CA PRO A 42 9.69 15.25 15.13
C PRO A 42 10.81 14.31 14.65
N MET A 43 10.71 13.00 14.92
CA MET A 43 11.75 12.01 14.62
C MET A 43 12.06 11.86 13.12
N PHE A 44 11.16 12.33 12.24
CA PHE A 44 11.33 12.30 10.79
C PHE A 44 11.87 13.64 10.21
N GLN A 45 12.23 14.60 11.07
CA GLN A 45 12.82 15.87 10.63
C GLN A 45 14.32 15.71 10.39
N PRO A 46 14.84 15.93 9.17
CA PRO A 46 16.22 16.42 9.04
C PRO A 46 16.32 17.80 9.70
N PHE A 47 17.53 18.27 9.99
CA PHE A 47 17.81 19.53 10.72
C PHE A 47 17.26 20.83 10.07
N ASP A 48 16.46 20.74 9.00
CA ASP A 48 15.74 21.85 8.40
C ASP A 48 14.26 21.89 8.83
N SER A 49 13.66 23.07 8.77
CA SER A 49 12.29 23.32 9.23
C SER A 49 11.19 22.72 8.33
N LYS A 50 11.55 21.96 7.28
CA LYS A 50 10.62 21.27 6.38
C LYS A 50 10.55 19.79 6.74
N GLY A 51 9.93 19.51 7.87
CA GLY A 51 9.67 18.14 8.28
C GLY A 51 8.88 17.33 7.25
N TRP A 52 9.24 16.06 7.12
CA TRP A 52 8.42 15.02 6.48
C TRP A 52 7.80 14.16 7.58
N GLY A 53 6.48 13.95 7.54
CA GLY A 53 5.72 13.25 8.57
C GLY A 53 5.69 11.75 8.31
N PRO A 54 5.05 10.97 9.19
CA PRO A 54 4.93 9.55 8.94
C PRO A 54 4.13 9.31 7.66
N ASN A 55 4.68 8.48 6.78
CA ASN A 55 4.03 8.04 5.55
C ASN A 55 3.09 6.85 5.79
N ALA A 56 3.33 6.07 6.84
CA ALA A 56 2.49 4.93 7.21
C ALA A 56 2.30 4.82 8.71
N MET A 57 1.21 4.16 9.12
CA MET A 57 0.91 3.85 10.51
C MET A 57 0.38 2.42 10.63
N ALA A 58 0.65 1.78 11.76
CA ALA A 58 0.05 0.51 12.17
C ALA A 58 -0.13 0.52 13.70
N TYR A 59 -1.04 -0.28 14.25
CA TYR A 59 -1.19 -0.43 15.70
C TYR A 59 -1.05 -1.89 16.10
N ASN A 60 -0.12 -2.18 17.00
CA ASN A 60 0.18 -3.56 17.42
C ASN A 60 -0.57 -4.00 18.70
N GLY A 61 -1.63 -3.28 19.06
CA GLY A 61 -2.36 -3.50 20.31
C GLY A 61 -1.78 -2.78 21.53
N ARG A 62 -0.50 -2.37 21.50
CA ARG A 62 0.19 -1.67 22.60
C ARG A 62 0.74 -0.31 22.19
N ASP A 63 1.53 -0.33 21.13
CA ASP A 63 2.30 0.76 20.57
C ASP A 63 1.73 1.17 19.20
N LEU A 64 1.73 2.47 18.93
CA LEU A 64 1.50 3.01 17.60
C LEU A 64 2.82 2.94 16.82
N LEU A 65 2.81 2.17 15.74
CA LEU A 65 3.93 2.06 14.82
C LEU A 65 3.78 3.13 13.75
N ILE A 66 4.84 3.90 13.50
CA ILE A 66 4.85 4.93 12.47
C ILE A 66 6.10 4.76 11.59
N GLY A 67 5.94 4.93 10.29
CA GLY A 67 6.98 4.62 9.31
C GLY A 67 7.18 5.73 8.30
N ASP A 68 8.43 5.95 7.92
CA ASP A 68 8.85 6.76 6.78
C ASP A 68 10.11 6.16 6.18
N ARG A 69 10.20 6.13 4.85
CA ARG A 69 11.32 5.54 4.10
C ARG A 69 11.60 4.10 4.54
N ASP A 70 12.72 3.84 5.20
CA ASP A 70 13.18 2.53 5.67
C ASP A 70 13.18 2.42 7.20
N MET A 71 12.60 3.40 7.91
CA MET A 71 12.55 3.44 9.36
C MET A 71 11.14 3.23 9.90
N VAL A 72 11.05 2.45 10.98
CA VAL A 72 9.82 2.27 11.76
C VAL A 72 10.09 2.63 13.22
N PHE A 73 9.24 3.49 13.77
CA PHE A 73 9.27 3.92 15.16
C PHE A 73 8.07 3.36 15.90
N SER A 74 8.28 2.86 17.11
CA SER A 74 7.20 2.40 17.99
C SER A 74 6.96 3.43 19.09
N LEU A 75 5.72 3.89 19.20
CA LEU A 75 5.33 4.95 20.11
C LEU A 75 4.32 4.47 21.16
N ASN A 76 4.55 4.86 22.40
CA ASN A 76 3.62 4.68 23.51
C ASN A 76 3.49 5.97 24.34
N ASN A 77 2.71 5.90 25.41
CA ASN A 77 2.48 7.03 26.34
C ASN A 77 2.13 8.33 25.61
N ILE A 78 1.30 8.22 24.56
CA ILE A 78 0.91 9.35 23.71
C ILE A 78 0.06 10.33 24.52
N LYS A 79 0.53 11.58 24.62
CA LYS A 79 -0.18 12.71 25.20
C LYS A 79 -0.52 13.69 24.08
N THR A 80 -1.81 13.85 23.80
CA THR A 80 -2.24 14.83 22.80
C THR A 80 -2.26 16.24 23.38
N GLY A 81 -2.09 17.22 22.50
CA GLY A 81 -2.29 18.62 22.76
C GLY A 81 -3.26 19.24 21.76
N SER A 82 -3.92 20.31 22.18
CA SER A 82 -4.78 21.11 21.33
C SER A 82 -3.98 21.83 20.24
N TYR A 83 -4.46 21.77 19.00
CA TYR A 83 -3.88 22.45 17.85
C TYR A 83 -4.82 23.49 17.28
N SER A 84 -4.25 24.67 17.03
CA SER A 84 -4.90 25.79 16.35
C SER A 84 -4.19 26.10 15.03
N SER A 85 -2.90 26.45 15.10
CA SER A 85 -2.04 26.61 13.92
C SER A 85 -0.55 26.43 14.26
N ILE A 86 0.30 26.28 13.24
CA ILE A 86 1.75 26.15 13.43
C ILE A 86 2.41 27.42 14.00
N HIS A 87 1.78 28.59 13.82
CA HIS A 87 2.27 29.87 14.32
C HIS A 87 1.58 30.32 15.62
N ASP A 88 0.63 29.53 16.12
CA ASP A 88 -0.10 29.85 17.33
C ASP A 88 0.71 29.42 18.56
N MET A 89 0.98 30.39 19.44
CA MET A 89 1.68 30.15 20.72
C MET A 89 0.87 29.27 21.69
N PHE A 90 -0.44 29.12 21.47
CA PHE A 90 -1.32 28.27 22.26
C PHE A 90 -1.40 26.83 21.73
N THR A 91 -0.74 26.51 20.61
CA THR A 91 -0.62 25.13 20.14
C THR A 91 0.21 24.32 21.11
N SER A 92 -0.42 23.29 21.69
CA SER A 92 0.27 22.30 22.50
C SER A 92 0.74 21.18 21.59
N ASP A 93 2.05 21.00 21.47
CA ASP A 93 2.64 20.04 20.52
C ASP A 93 2.28 18.59 20.80
N GLY A 94 1.82 18.26 22.02
CA GLY A 94 1.71 16.89 22.48
C GLY A 94 3.07 16.18 22.49
N ASN A 95 3.11 14.93 22.93
CA ASN A 95 4.30 14.10 22.82
C ASN A 95 3.96 12.61 22.84
N ALA A 96 4.94 11.80 22.44
CA ALA A 96 4.92 10.36 22.58
C ALA A 96 6.31 9.88 22.97
N MET A 97 6.39 8.75 23.65
CA MET A 97 7.65 8.11 24.02
C MET A 97 7.98 7.01 23.03
N LEU A 98 9.27 6.85 22.71
CA LEU A 98 9.75 5.68 22.00
C LEU A 98 9.66 4.47 22.92
N SER A 99 8.90 3.45 22.53
CA SER A 99 8.81 2.20 23.29
C SER A 99 10.04 1.31 23.07
N ARG A 100 10.74 1.51 21.94
CA ARG A 100 12.02 0.85 21.61
C ARG A 100 12.88 1.76 20.74
N PHE A 101 14.17 1.45 20.64
CA PHE A 101 15.06 2.12 19.70
C PHE A 101 14.60 1.88 18.25
N PRO A 102 14.59 2.90 17.39
CA PRO A 102 14.26 2.73 15.98
C PRO A 102 15.31 1.81 15.35
N VAL A 103 14.83 0.79 14.63
CA VAL A 103 15.69 -0.13 13.89
C VAL A 103 15.37 0.04 12.42
N PRO A 104 16.37 0.30 11.55
CA PRO A 104 16.13 0.31 10.12
C PRO A 104 15.65 -1.06 9.67
N LEU A 105 14.80 -1.08 8.66
CA LEU A 105 14.34 -2.30 8.03
C LEU A 105 15.52 -3.03 7.35
N PRO A 106 15.44 -4.36 7.15
CA PRO A 106 16.58 -5.20 6.74
C PRO A 106 17.14 -4.90 5.34
N ARG A 107 16.47 -4.06 4.56
CA ARG A 107 16.88 -3.59 3.23
C ARG A 107 16.32 -2.18 3.02
N LEU A 108 16.66 -1.53 1.92
CA LEU A 108 16.08 -0.22 1.59
C LEU A 108 14.62 -0.40 1.18
N PHE A 109 13.73 0.29 1.91
CA PHE A 109 12.30 0.38 1.62
C PHE A 109 11.92 1.81 1.29
N THR A 110 10.86 1.97 0.49
CA THR A 110 10.07 3.20 0.53
C THR A 110 8.69 2.83 1.10
N ILE A 111 8.58 2.89 2.44
CA ILE A 111 7.34 2.62 3.16
C ILE A 111 6.25 3.62 2.72
N CYS A 112 5.16 3.10 2.18
CA CYS A 112 3.97 3.88 1.83
C CYS A 112 2.69 3.41 2.56
N GLY A 113 2.74 2.23 3.20
CA GLY A 113 1.65 1.67 4.00
C GLY A 113 2.18 0.62 4.97
N MET A 114 1.51 0.45 6.10
CA MET A 114 1.86 -0.55 7.10
C MET A 114 0.61 -1.17 7.71
N ALA A 115 0.67 -2.46 8.06
CA ALA A 115 -0.40 -3.12 8.80
C ALA A 115 0.21 -4.11 9.80
N TRP A 116 -0.44 -4.28 10.95
CA TRP A 116 -0.02 -5.24 11.96
C TRP A 116 -0.82 -6.52 11.83
N GLU A 117 -0.14 -7.66 11.76
CA GLU A 117 -0.73 -9.00 11.81
C GLU A 117 -0.21 -9.72 13.06
N GLY A 118 -1.12 -10.09 13.95
CA GLY A 118 -0.80 -10.82 15.17
C GLY A 118 -1.62 -10.32 16.35
N GLU A 119 -1.48 -11.01 17.46
CA GLU A 119 -2.09 -10.57 18.72
C GLU A 119 -1.39 -9.32 19.26
N CYS A 120 -1.94 -8.76 20.34
CA CYS A 120 -1.25 -7.65 20.98
C CYS A 120 0.12 -8.07 21.44
N CYS A 121 1.06 -7.14 21.24
CA CYS A 121 2.26 -7.04 22.07
C CYS A 121 3.33 -8.11 21.72
N GLU A 122 4.30 -7.68 20.92
CA GLU A 122 5.60 -8.34 20.67
C GLU A 122 5.60 -9.53 19.71
N ASP A 123 4.73 -10.53 19.81
CA ASP A 123 4.77 -11.70 18.90
C ASP A 123 3.89 -11.53 17.66
N GLY A 124 4.20 -10.53 16.85
CA GLY A 124 3.50 -10.28 15.59
C GLY A 124 4.39 -9.91 14.42
N PHE A 125 3.73 -9.76 13.29
CA PHE A 125 4.33 -9.47 12.02
C PHE A 125 3.88 -8.09 11.56
N LEU A 126 4.83 -7.33 11.06
CA LEU A 126 4.56 -6.08 10.37
C LEU A 126 4.49 -6.36 8.88
N TRP A 127 3.39 -5.97 8.26
CA TRP A 127 3.31 -5.83 6.82
C TRP A 127 3.72 -4.43 6.42
N VAL A 128 4.56 -4.34 5.40
CA VAL A 128 5.04 -3.08 4.83
C VAL A 128 4.73 -3.09 3.34
N ALA A 129 4.03 -2.06 2.87
CA ALA A 129 3.93 -1.78 1.45
C ALA A 129 5.16 -0.96 1.01
N ASP A 130 5.90 -1.52 0.04
CA ASP A 130 7.12 -0.93 -0.50
C ASP A 130 6.88 -0.46 -1.93
N SER A 131 6.75 0.86 -2.09
CA SER A 131 6.47 1.43 -3.42
C SER A 131 7.66 1.36 -4.37
N GLN A 132 8.89 1.29 -3.84
CA GLN A 132 10.11 1.28 -4.62
C GLN A 132 10.36 -0.10 -5.21
N ASN A 133 10.29 -1.14 -4.38
CA ASN A 133 10.52 -2.52 -4.82
C ASN A 133 9.26 -3.19 -5.39
N LYS A 134 8.09 -2.54 -5.31
CA LYS A 134 6.78 -3.09 -5.75
C LYS A 134 6.46 -4.39 -5.04
N GLU A 135 6.61 -4.41 -3.72
CA GLU A 135 6.42 -5.60 -2.88
C GLU A 135 5.64 -5.26 -1.59
N LEU A 136 4.76 -6.17 -1.16
CA LEU A 136 4.30 -6.22 0.22
C LEU A 136 5.21 -7.18 0.97
N VAL A 137 5.82 -6.73 2.05
CA VAL A 137 6.77 -7.51 2.82
C VAL A 137 6.23 -7.75 4.22
N LYS A 138 6.12 -9.03 4.59
CA LYS A 138 5.85 -9.46 5.96
C LYS A 138 7.17 -9.65 6.67
N LEU A 139 7.38 -8.96 7.77
CA LEU A 139 8.57 -9.10 8.61
C LEU A 139 8.19 -9.39 10.05
N ASN A 140 8.99 -10.23 10.71
CA ASN A 140 8.91 -10.38 12.15
C ASN A 140 9.48 -9.10 12.79
N PHE A 141 8.65 -8.43 13.59
CA PHE A 141 8.98 -7.10 14.07
C PHE A 141 10.06 -7.08 15.16
N ASN A 142 10.32 -8.21 15.83
CA ASN A 142 11.30 -8.30 16.92
C ASN A 142 12.71 -8.51 16.40
N ASN A 143 12.88 -9.35 15.37
CA ASN A 143 14.19 -9.72 14.84
C ASN A 143 14.46 -9.17 13.43
N ASN A 144 13.54 -8.38 12.88
CA ASN A 144 13.60 -7.80 11.54
C ASN A 144 13.80 -8.82 10.40
N GLN A 145 13.46 -10.10 10.62
CA GLN A 145 13.55 -11.11 9.57
C GLN A 145 12.37 -11.00 8.61
N VAL A 146 12.65 -11.04 7.31
CA VAL A 146 11.63 -11.12 6.28
C VAL A 146 11.08 -12.55 6.23
N VAL A 147 9.77 -12.68 6.35
CA VAL A 147 9.05 -13.95 6.45
C VAL A 147 8.29 -14.27 5.18
N LYS A 148 7.77 -13.25 4.49
CA LYS A 148 7.02 -13.42 3.24
C LYS A 148 7.11 -12.18 2.37
N ILE A 149 7.11 -12.38 1.06
CA ILE A 149 7.04 -11.31 0.07
C ILE A 149 5.87 -11.58 -0.87
N LEU A 150 5.06 -10.55 -1.13
CA LEU A 150 4.04 -10.56 -2.18
C LEU A 150 4.41 -9.51 -3.24
N LYS A 151 4.67 -9.94 -4.47
CA LYS A 151 5.04 -9.06 -5.58
C LYS A 151 3.83 -8.33 -6.16
N MET A 152 4.03 -7.07 -6.52
CA MET A 152 3.02 -6.16 -7.08
C MET A 152 3.43 -5.61 -8.46
N ASP A 153 4.47 -6.16 -9.08
CA ASP A 153 5.00 -5.73 -10.38
C ASP A 153 4.12 -6.18 -11.56
N GLY A 154 3.23 -7.15 -11.34
CA GLY A 154 2.40 -7.77 -12.37
C GLY A 154 3.15 -8.82 -13.19
N GLU A 155 4.33 -9.23 -12.74
CA GLU A 155 5.10 -10.28 -13.36
C GLU A 155 4.91 -11.60 -12.60
N LYS A 156 5.05 -12.73 -13.29
CA LYS A 156 5.09 -14.01 -12.58
C LYS A 156 6.40 -14.09 -11.83
N ALA A 157 6.34 -14.26 -10.51
CA ALA A 157 7.46 -14.74 -9.71
C ALA A 157 8.14 -15.89 -10.47
N THR A 158 9.37 -15.66 -10.88
CA THR A 158 10.23 -16.73 -11.36
C THR A 158 10.53 -17.60 -10.16
N ASP A 159 10.44 -18.92 -10.32
CA ASP A 159 10.84 -19.91 -9.32
C ASP A 159 12.34 -19.78 -9.03
N ASN A 160 12.70 -18.74 -8.30
CA ASN A 160 14.03 -18.57 -7.77
C ASN A 160 14.05 -19.42 -6.51
N LYS A 161 15.16 -20.12 -6.28
CA LYS A 161 15.50 -20.76 -4.99
C LYS A 161 15.68 -19.69 -3.89
N ALA A 162 14.67 -18.85 -3.68
CA ALA A 162 14.64 -17.85 -2.64
C ALA A 162 14.34 -18.56 -1.33
N SER A 163 15.18 -18.34 -0.32
CA SER A 163 14.98 -18.86 1.03
C SER A 163 13.72 -18.29 1.71
N ILE A 164 13.07 -17.29 1.09
CA ILE A 164 11.90 -16.58 1.61
C ILE A 164 10.69 -16.91 0.72
N PRO A 165 9.57 -17.39 1.31
CA PRO A 165 8.31 -17.58 0.60
C PRO A 165 7.89 -16.31 -0.15
N THR A 166 7.83 -16.41 -1.47
CA THR A 166 7.53 -15.29 -2.38
C THR A 166 6.36 -15.67 -3.27
N PHE A 167 5.31 -14.85 -3.27
CA PHE A 167 4.11 -15.03 -4.07
C PHE A 167 3.87 -13.78 -4.92
N ASN A 168 2.99 -13.87 -5.92
CA ASN A 168 2.51 -12.68 -6.63
C ASN A 168 1.16 -12.30 -6.07
N LEU A 169 0.90 -11.00 -5.93
CA LEU A 169 -0.48 -10.55 -5.86
C LEU A 169 -1.18 -11.00 -7.13
N ALA A 170 -2.31 -11.68 -7.00
CA ALA A 170 -2.99 -12.24 -8.15
C ALA A 170 -4.50 -12.01 -8.08
N ILE A 171 -5.07 -11.53 -9.17
CA ILE A 171 -6.52 -11.42 -9.35
C ILE A 171 -6.94 -12.41 -10.44
N ASN A 172 -7.90 -13.28 -10.15
CA ASN A 172 -8.33 -14.37 -11.06
C ASN A 172 -7.18 -15.26 -11.56
N GLY A 173 -6.17 -15.49 -10.71
CA GLY A 173 -5.00 -16.29 -11.02
C GLY A 173 -3.98 -15.60 -11.95
N GLN A 174 -4.18 -14.33 -12.29
CA GLN A 174 -3.22 -13.53 -13.06
C GLN A 174 -2.47 -12.56 -12.13
N PRO A 175 -1.16 -12.38 -12.29
CA PRO A 175 -0.41 -11.38 -11.54
C PRO A 175 -1.03 -9.99 -11.68
N LEU A 176 -1.20 -9.32 -10.54
CA LEU A 176 -1.74 -7.97 -10.46
C LEU A 176 -0.58 -6.97 -10.37
N LYS A 177 -0.57 -6.02 -11.31
CA LYS A 177 0.29 -4.84 -11.22
C LYS A 177 -0.38 -3.77 -10.37
N VAL A 178 0.24 -3.39 -9.26
CA VAL A 178 -0.18 -2.23 -8.46
C VAL A 178 0.64 -1.02 -8.88
N GLU A 179 -0.04 0.04 -9.33
CA GLU A 179 0.65 1.19 -9.91
C GLU A 179 1.31 2.05 -8.83
N ALA A 180 0.53 2.45 -7.81
CA ALA A 180 1.00 3.25 -6.69
C ALA A 180 0.41 2.70 -5.38
N PRO A 181 1.06 1.73 -4.71
CA PRO A 181 0.62 1.28 -3.41
C PRO A 181 0.74 2.43 -2.41
N HIS A 182 -0.28 2.61 -1.57
CA HIS A 182 -0.29 3.58 -0.48
C HIS A 182 -0.83 2.92 0.79
N GLY A 183 -2.03 3.33 1.25
CA GLY A 183 -2.62 2.83 2.47
C GLY A 183 -2.71 1.30 2.51
N LEU A 184 -2.28 0.73 3.64
CA LEU A 184 -2.36 -0.69 3.94
C LEU A 184 -3.00 -0.82 5.32
N THR A 185 -3.92 -1.77 5.49
CA THR A 185 -4.48 -2.12 6.80
C THR A 185 -4.84 -3.60 6.85
N LEU A 186 -5.22 -4.12 8.02
CA LEU A 186 -5.60 -5.52 8.22
C LEU A 186 -7.00 -5.55 8.84
N ASP A 187 -7.90 -6.39 8.30
CA ASP A 187 -9.24 -6.61 8.88
C ASP A 187 -9.28 -7.65 10.02
N GLY A 188 -8.10 -8.19 10.36
CA GLY A 188 -7.90 -9.31 11.27
C GLY A 188 -7.52 -10.61 10.56
N GLN A 189 -7.78 -10.74 9.26
CA GLN A 189 -7.48 -11.93 8.46
C GLN A 189 -6.78 -11.58 7.14
N ASN A 190 -7.30 -10.59 6.43
CA ASN A 190 -6.89 -10.16 5.10
C ASN A 190 -6.32 -8.74 5.13
N LEU A 191 -5.39 -8.50 4.21
CA LEU A 191 -4.84 -7.18 3.97
C LEU A 191 -5.80 -6.39 3.08
N TRP A 192 -5.85 -5.09 3.32
CA TRP A 192 -6.52 -4.13 2.46
C TRP A 192 -5.49 -3.15 1.95
N LEU A 193 -5.32 -3.09 0.63
CA LEU A 193 -4.34 -2.23 -0.03
C LEU A 193 -5.03 -1.22 -0.93
N ALA A 194 -4.66 0.05 -0.79
CA ALA A 194 -5.02 1.12 -1.71
C ALA A 194 -3.98 1.26 -2.83
N ASP A 195 -4.47 1.30 -4.08
CA ASP A 195 -3.71 1.74 -5.25
C ASP A 195 -4.15 3.16 -5.61
N ALA A 196 -3.32 4.13 -5.26
CA ALA A 196 -3.65 5.54 -5.40
C ALA A 196 -3.84 5.96 -6.87
N LYS A 197 -3.03 5.40 -7.77
CA LYS A 197 -3.03 5.79 -9.18
C LYS A 197 -4.11 5.07 -9.97
N ALA A 198 -4.36 3.80 -9.64
CA ALA A 198 -5.47 3.06 -10.24
C ALA A 198 -6.85 3.41 -9.63
N ALA A 199 -6.88 4.18 -8.55
CA ALA A 199 -8.09 4.50 -7.77
C ALA A 199 -8.85 3.23 -7.35
N LYS A 200 -8.13 2.24 -6.82
CA LYS A 200 -8.69 0.94 -6.43
C LYS A 200 -8.29 0.54 -5.02
N ILE A 201 -9.11 -0.30 -4.42
CA ILE A 201 -8.85 -0.95 -3.13
C ILE A 201 -8.96 -2.45 -3.32
N TYR A 202 -7.96 -3.20 -2.86
CA TYR A 202 -7.88 -4.66 -2.99
C TYR A 202 -7.90 -5.30 -1.61
N GLN A 203 -8.76 -6.30 -1.42
CA GLN A 203 -8.68 -7.23 -0.31
C GLN A 203 -7.81 -8.41 -0.72
N ILE A 204 -6.75 -8.67 0.04
CA ILE A 204 -5.68 -9.60 -0.31
C ILE A 204 -5.54 -10.62 0.82
N SER A 205 -5.57 -11.90 0.44
CA SER A 205 -5.25 -13.01 1.34
C SER A 205 -3.82 -12.90 1.85
N THR A 206 -3.64 -12.98 3.17
CA THR A 206 -2.32 -13.03 3.82
C THR A 206 -1.61 -14.37 3.59
N GLU A 207 -2.34 -15.41 3.20
CA GLU A 207 -1.82 -16.76 3.00
C GLU A 207 -1.03 -16.87 1.70
N ASP A 208 -1.61 -16.45 0.57
CA ASP A 208 -1.08 -16.69 -0.77
C ASP A 208 -1.02 -15.44 -1.67
N GLY A 209 -1.49 -14.29 -1.20
CA GLY A 209 -1.53 -13.04 -1.98
C GLY A 209 -2.66 -12.98 -3.02
N SER A 210 -3.61 -13.92 -2.99
CA SER A 210 -4.79 -13.85 -3.85
C SER A 210 -5.66 -12.64 -3.50
N VAL A 211 -6.11 -11.92 -4.52
CA VAL A 211 -7.08 -10.82 -4.39
C VAL A 211 -8.46 -11.44 -4.29
N LEU A 212 -9.05 -11.35 -3.11
CA LEU A 212 -10.35 -11.92 -2.77
C LEU A 212 -11.48 -11.05 -3.31
N THR A 213 -11.36 -9.74 -3.12
CA THR A 213 -12.32 -8.73 -3.57
C THR A 213 -11.58 -7.46 -4.02
N ALA A 214 -12.22 -6.68 -4.87
CA ALA A 214 -11.69 -5.42 -5.37
C ALA A 214 -12.82 -4.39 -5.47
N PHE A 215 -12.48 -3.14 -5.19
CA PHE A 215 -13.41 -2.02 -5.21
C PHE A 215 -12.80 -0.85 -5.97
N ASN A 216 -13.63 -0.11 -6.68
CA ASN A 216 -13.27 1.25 -7.07
C ASN A 216 -13.15 2.08 -5.79
N SER A 217 -12.10 2.89 -5.66
CA SER A 217 -11.93 3.71 -4.47
C SER A 217 -12.97 4.84 -4.46
N PRO A 218 -13.69 5.07 -3.35
CA PRO A 218 -14.59 6.22 -3.19
C PRO A 218 -13.85 7.57 -3.08
N VAL A 219 -12.53 7.51 -2.96
CA VAL A 219 -11.61 8.65 -3.01
C VAL A 219 -10.71 8.47 -4.24
N ARG A 220 -10.54 9.50 -5.06
CA ARG A 220 -9.84 9.41 -6.35
C ARG A 220 -8.36 9.02 -6.21
N SER A 221 -7.68 9.54 -5.19
CA SER A 221 -6.28 9.21 -4.88
C SER A 221 -6.18 8.81 -3.41
N PRO A 222 -6.48 7.54 -3.06
CA PRO A 222 -6.42 7.06 -1.68
C PRO A 222 -4.98 7.02 -1.17
N SER A 223 -4.70 7.69 -0.05
CA SER A 223 -3.38 7.71 0.60
C SER A 223 -3.31 6.83 1.84
N GLY A 224 -4.41 6.66 2.58
CA GLY A 224 -4.42 5.89 3.82
C GLY A 224 -5.69 5.06 4.00
N LEU A 225 -5.53 3.91 4.66
CA LEU A 225 -6.62 2.99 5.00
C LEU A 225 -6.57 2.67 6.48
N ALA A 226 -7.73 2.51 7.12
CA ALA A 226 -7.83 1.97 8.47
C ALA A 226 -9.06 1.09 8.62
N TRP A 227 -8.88 -0.10 9.19
CA TRP A 227 -9.98 -0.98 9.51
C TRP A 227 -10.66 -0.58 10.83
N ASP A 228 -11.97 -0.38 10.80
CA ASP A 228 -12.81 -0.12 11.96
C ASP A 228 -13.40 -1.45 12.44
N CYS A 229 -12.76 -2.03 13.47
CA CYS A 229 -13.15 -3.33 14.01
C CYS A 229 -14.55 -3.34 14.65
N GLU A 230 -15.09 -2.19 15.04
CA GLU A 230 -16.40 -2.11 15.70
C GLU A 230 -17.53 -2.23 14.68
N SER A 231 -17.36 -1.61 13.53
CA SER A 231 -18.35 -1.62 12.44
C SER A 231 -18.03 -2.55 11.28
N LEU A 232 -16.87 -3.22 11.31
CA LEU A 232 -16.36 -4.08 10.24
C LEU A 232 -16.34 -3.36 8.88
N SER A 233 -15.88 -2.12 8.89
CA SER A 233 -15.85 -1.22 7.74
C SER A 233 -14.46 -0.63 7.55
N LEU A 234 -14.21 -0.08 6.36
CA LEU A 234 -12.93 0.50 5.99
C LEU A 234 -13.01 2.03 5.97
N TRP A 235 -12.12 2.71 6.69
CA TRP A 235 -11.91 4.15 6.50
C TRP A 235 -10.89 4.37 5.39
N VAL A 236 -11.21 5.30 4.49
CA VAL A 236 -10.37 5.67 3.35
C VAL A 236 -10.12 7.17 3.39
N ILE A 237 -8.84 7.57 3.43
CA ILE A 237 -8.43 8.96 3.26
C ILE A 237 -7.64 9.12 1.98
N GLY A 238 -7.72 10.31 1.39
CA GLY A 238 -6.94 10.66 0.22
C GLY A 238 -7.39 11.99 -0.35
N TYR A 239 -7.26 12.14 -1.66
CA TYR A 239 -7.62 13.35 -2.37
C TYR A 239 -8.62 13.11 -3.49
N ASP A 240 -9.59 14.02 -3.57
CA ASP A 240 -10.44 14.18 -4.74
C ASP A 240 -10.06 15.45 -5.51
N THR A 241 -10.47 15.52 -6.77
CA THR A 241 -10.38 16.75 -7.57
C THR A 241 -11.48 17.73 -7.22
N CYS A 242 -11.12 19.01 -7.08
CA CYS A 242 -12.10 20.07 -6.87
C CYS A 242 -13.04 20.21 -8.08
N ARG A 243 -14.34 20.33 -7.83
CA ARG A 243 -15.38 20.51 -8.88
C ARG A 243 -15.22 21.78 -9.72
N GLN A 244 -14.40 22.75 -9.28
CA GLN A 244 -14.17 24.01 -9.97
C GLN A 244 -12.71 24.44 -9.75
N VAL A 245 -12.06 24.88 -10.84
CA VAL A 245 -10.88 25.76 -10.94
C VAL A 245 -9.58 25.16 -11.53
N SER A 246 -9.20 23.89 -11.31
CA SER A 246 -8.08 23.26 -12.04
C SER A 246 -7.99 21.75 -11.78
N GLU A 247 -7.44 20.97 -12.72
CA GLU A 247 -7.14 19.54 -12.52
C GLU A 247 -6.13 19.32 -11.37
N ASP A 248 -5.34 20.34 -11.03
CA ASP A 248 -4.33 20.32 -9.96
C ASP A 248 -4.90 20.57 -8.55
N CYS A 249 -6.19 20.94 -8.42
CA CYS A 249 -6.79 21.21 -7.13
C CYS A 249 -7.14 19.89 -6.41
N GLN A 250 -6.34 19.56 -5.40
CA GLN A 250 -6.55 18.41 -4.52
C GLN A 250 -7.28 18.81 -3.23
N ARG A 251 -8.43 18.20 -2.95
CA ARG A 251 -9.16 18.34 -1.67
C ARG A 251 -9.07 17.05 -0.88
N PRO A 252 -8.60 17.09 0.37
CA PRO A 252 -8.53 15.89 1.18
C PRO A 252 -9.96 15.44 1.52
N LYS A 253 -10.21 14.13 1.42
CA LYS A 253 -11.49 13.50 1.68
C LYS A 253 -11.28 12.28 2.56
N LEU A 254 -12.14 12.13 3.56
CA LEU A 254 -12.14 11.01 4.49
C LEU A 254 -13.55 10.43 4.54
N VAL A 255 -13.68 9.16 4.17
CA VAL A 255 -14.95 8.44 4.10
C VAL A 255 -14.87 7.08 4.76
N LYS A 256 -16.02 6.61 5.27
CA LYS A 256 -16.24 5.25 5.74
C LYS A 256 -16.92 4.44 4.65
N PHE A 257 -16.29 3.34 4.31
CA PHE A 257 -16.68 2.43 3.25
C PHE A 257 -17.14 1.11 3.86
N ASP A 258 -18.42 0.75 3.66
CA ASP A 258 -18.91 -0.57 4.02
C ASP A 258 -18.51 -1.56 2.92
N VAL A 259 -17.67 -2.52 3.29
CA VAL A 259 -17.15 -3.52 2.36
C VAL A 259 -18.20 -4.57 1.96
N LYS A 260 -19.28 -4.72 2.75
CA LYS A 260 -20.35 -5.68 2.44
C LYS A 260 -21.31 -5.11 1.41
N SER A 261 -21.81 -3.89 1.62
CA SER A 261 -22.67 -3.21 0.65
C SER A 261 -21.88 -2.64 -0.53
N GLY A 262 -20.58 -2.44 -0.38
CA GLY A 262 -19.75 -1.73 -1.34
C GLY A 262 -20.11 -0.25 -1.46
N LYS A 263 -20.66 0.37 -0.41
CA LYS A 263 -21.13 1.77 -0.42
C LYS A 263 -20.39 2.63 0.60
N VAL A 264 -20.38 3.93 0.37
CA VAL A 264 -19.95 4.92 1.37
C VAL A 264 -21.10 5.18 2.32
N THR A 265 -20.85 5.06 3.62
CA THR A 265 -21.89 5.25 4.65
C THR A 265 -21.73 6.55 5.42
N HIS A 266 -20.49 6.96 5.66
CA HIS A 266 -20.18 8.15 6.46
C HIS A 266 -18.99 8.91 5.88
N ALA A 267 -18.88 10.18 6.27
CA ALA A 267 -17.71 11.01 6.01
C ALA A 267 -17.31 11.78 7.27
N ILE A 268 -16.05 12.22 7.31
CA ILE A 268 -15.53 13.12 8.34
C ILE A 268 -14.95 14.34 7.65
N ASN A 269 -15.37 15.52 8.09
CA ASN A 269 -14.77 16.77 7.65
C ASN A 269 -13.41 16.91 8.34
N LEU A 270 -12.34 16.81 7.55
CA LEU A 270 -10.98 16.96 8.06
C LEU A 270 -10.76 18.40 8.56
N PRO A 271 -10.10 18.58 9.71
CA PRO A 271 -9.72 19.90 10.15
C PRO A 271 -8.88 20.62 9.10
N GLY A 272 -9.13 21.93 8.89
CA GLY A 272 -8.39 22.72 7.90
C GLY A 272 -6.88 22.79 8.13
N ALA A 273 -6.41 22.40 9.31
CA ALA A 273 -5.01 22.18 9.64
C ALA A 273 -4.37 21.06 8.82
N ILE A 274 -5.08 19.96 8.58
CA ILE A 274 -4.58 18.81 7.84
C ILE A 274 -4.51 19.20 6.36
N LYS A 275 -3.29 19.31 5.83
CA LYS A 275 -3.01 19.69 4.44
C LYS A 275 -2.62 18.49 3.61
N ARG A 276 -1.86 17.55 4.20
CA ARG A 276 -1.32 16.40 3.48
C ARG A 276 -1.54 15.08 4.23
N PRO A 277 -2.78 14.55 4.27
CA PRO A 277 -3.04 13.28 4.92
C PRO A 277 -2.28 12.13 4.24
N SER A 278 -1.43 11.44 4.99
CA SER A 278 -0.59 10.35 4.48
C SER A 278 -1.04 8.97 4.94
N ALA A 279 -1.52 8.83 6.18
CA ALA A 279 -1.90 7.55 6.73
C ALA A 279 -3.11 7.67 7.68
N LEU A 280 -3.83 6.55 7.82
CA LEU A 280 -4.90 6.38 8.81
C LEU A 280 -4.55 5.23 9.76
N GLN A 281 -5.00 5.34 11.00
CA GLN A 281 -4.98 4.22 11.92
C GLN A 281 -6.19 4.30 12.88
N TRP A 282 -6.99 3.24 12.93
CA TRP A 282 -7.97 3.06 13.99
C TRP A 282 -7.27 2.53 15.23
N MET A 283 -7.33 3.25 16.35
CA MET A 283 -6.65 2.87 17.58
C MET A 283 -7.41 3.40 18.79
N LYS A 284 -7.74 2.51 19.73
CA LYS A 284 -8.38 2.83 21.02
C LYS A 284 -9.65 3.68 20.83
N GLY A 285 -10.55 3.23 19.94
CA GLY A 285 -11.83 3.89 19.64
C GLY A 285 -11.73 5.23 18.93
N ASN A 286 -10.54 5.60 18.44
CA ASN A 286 -10.30 6.86 17.76
C ASN A 286 -9.68 6.62 16.39
N LEU A 287 -10.01 7.48 15.43
CA LEU A 287 -9.38 7.51 14.13
C LEU A 287 -8.25 8.53 14.13
N TRP A 288 -7.04 8.06 13.87
CA TRP A 288 -5.84 8.87 13.83
C TRP A 288 -5.43 9.13 12.38
N VAL A 289 -5.10 10.37 12.07
CA VAL A 289 -4.71 10.84 10.73
C VAL A 289 -3.31 11.43 10.81
N ALA A 290 -2.37 10.86 10.06
CA ALA A 290 -1.05 11.46 9.89
C ALA A 290 -1.08 12.56 8.85
N ASP A 291 -0.43 13.68 9.12
CA ASP A 291 -0.12 14.72 8.14
C ASP A 291 1.38 14.74 7.83
N TYR A 292 1.71 14.50 6.56
CA TYR A 292 3.09 14.42 6.10
C TYR A 292 3.81 15.76 6.08
N ASN A 293 3.13 16.89 5.89
CA ASN A 293 3.81 18.19 5.83
C ASN A 293 3.99 18.80 7.22
N LEU A 294 3.08 18.49 8.15
CA LEU A 294 3.10 19.05 9.51
C LEU A 294 3.88 18.20 10.50
N ASN A 295 4.20 16.94 10.16
CA ASN A 295 4.81 15.96 11.06
C ASN A 295 4.00 15.79 12.33
N ARG A 296 2.70 15.61 12.15
CA ARG A 296 1.74 15.52 13.25
C ARG A 296 0.74 14.43 12.96
N ILE A 297 0.24 13.82 14.02
CA ILE A 297 -0.86 12.88 13.96
C ILE A 297 -2.02 13.48 14.75
N PHE A 298 -3.15 13.62 14.08
CA PHE A 298 -4.38 14.23 14.59
C PHE A 298 -5.39 13.15 14.93
N ILE A 299 -6.16 13.38 15.99
CA ILE A 299 -7.41 12.65 16.21
C ILE A 299 -8.50 13.36 15.43
N VAL A 300 -9.23 12.60 14.63
CA VAL A 300 -10.43 13.08 13.95
C VAL A 300 -11.65 12.35 14.50
N SER A 301 -12.76 13.07 14.59
CA SER A 301 -14.00 12.60 15.19
C SER A 301 -15.19 13.21 14.46
N TYR A 302 -16.40 12.84 14.87
CA TYR A 302 -17.67 13.37 14.33
C TYR A 302 -17.93 12.96 12.88
N ALA A 303 -18.10 11.66 12.67
CA ALA A 303 -18.62 11.14 11.42
C ALA A 303 -20.08 11.58 11.22
N TYR A 304 -20.43 11.94 10.00
CA TYR A 304 -21.80 12.18 9.58
C TYR A 304 -22.18 11.21 8.47
N GLU A 305 -23.45 10.82 8.43
CA GLU A 305 -23.99 9.95 7.38
C GLU A 305 -23.96 10.66 6.02
N THR A 306 -23.61 9.92 4.99
CA THR A 306 -23.58 10.40 3.61
C THR A 306 -24.71 9.79 2.81
N ASP A 307 -25.37 10.60 2.00
CA ASP A 307 -26.32 10.16 1.00
C ASP A 307 -25.56 9.87 -0.32
N ASP A 308 -24.87 8.72 -0.36
CA ASP A 308 -24.16 8.24 -1.55
C ASP A 308 -24.65 6.84 -1.92
N ASP A 309 -25.40 6.76 -3.00
CA ASP A 309 -25.96 5.52 -3.52
C ASP A 309 -25.01 4.72 -4.41
N THR A 310 -23.80 5.24 -4.67
CA THR A 310 -22.82 4.61 -5.55
C THR A 310 -22.34 3.28 -4.97
N VAL A 311 -22.44 2.21 -5.75
CA VAL A 311 -21.86 0.90 -5.42
C VAL A 311 -20.49 0.80 -6.08
N TYR A 312 -19.46 0.64 -5.26
CA TYR A 312 -18.06 0.65 -5.65
C TYR A 312 -17.49 -0.76 -5.90
N ALA A 313 -18.27 -1.81 -5.66
CA ALA A 313 -17.84 -3.20 -5.87
C ALA A 313 -17.46 -3.48 -7.32
N ILE A 314 -16.34 -4.18 -7.51
CA ILE A 314 -15.92 -4.71 -8.81
C ILE A 314 -16.24 -6.21 -8.80
N GLU A 315 -17.01 -6.67 -9.77
CA GLU A 315 -17.26 -8.12 -9.94
C GLU A 315 -15.95 -8.83 -10.31
N ILE A 316 -15.43 -9.62 -9.36
CA ILE A 316 -14.36 -10.57 -9.62
C ILE A 316 -15.03 -11.88 -10.03
N LYS A 317 -14.97 -12.22 -11.32
CA LYS A 317 -15.46 -13.53 -11.80
C LYS A 317 -14.67 -14.64 -11.10
N PRO A 318 -15.31 -15.54 -10.34
CA PRO A 318 -14.61 -16.68 -9.77
C PRO A 318 -13.95 -17.47 -10.88
N LYS A 319 -12.74 -17.97 -10.62
CA LYS A 319 -12.12 -18.96 -11.50
C LYS A 319 -13.11 -20.12 -11.62
N GLU A 320 -13.65 -20.31 -12.82
CA GLU A 320 -14.44 -21.49 -13.16
C GLU A 320 -13.60 -22.70 -12.72
N PRO A 321 -14.13 -23.58 -11.84
CA PRO A 321 -13.36 -24.72 -11.37
C PRO A 321 -12.88 -25.45 -12.61
N LEU A 322 -11.55 -25.60 -12.75
CA LEU A 322 -10.95 -26.40 -13.80
C LEU A 322 -11.76 -27.69 -13.86
N ALA A 323 -12.41 -27.93 -15.00
CA ALA A 323 -13.14 -29.16 -15.24
C ALA A 323 -12.22 -30.29 -14.77
N THR A 324 -12.68 -31.05 -13.78
CA THR A 324 -12.01 -32.27 -13.34
C THR A 324 -11.66 -33.02 -14.62
N PRO A 325 -10.38 -33.38 -14.86
CA PRO A 325 -10.05 -34.18 -16.03
C PRO A 325 -10.99 -35.37 -15.99
N GLU A 326 -11.78 -35.50 -17.04
CA GLU A 326 -12.74 -36.59 -17.21
C GLU A 326 -11.98 -37.87 -16.90
N VAL A 327 -12.44 -38.61 -15.89
CA VAL A 327 -11.85 -39.91 -15.56
C VAL A 327 -12.06 -40.74 -16.82
N ILE A 328 -11.01 -40.89 -17.63
CA ILE A 328 -11.02 -41.80 -18.76
C ILE A 328 -11.22 -43.18 -18.13
N GLU A 329 -12.43 -43.71 -18.25
CA GLU A 329 -12.70 -45.10 -17.89
C GLU A 329 -11.67 -46.00 -18.59
N PRO A 330 -11.15 -47.05 -17.93
CA PRO A 330 -10.20 -47.94 -18.56
C PRO A 330 -10.81 -48.45 -19.87
N ILE A 331 -10.12 -48.21 -20.99
CA ILE A 331 -10.50 -48.73 -22.30
C ILE A 331 -10.74 -50.24 -22.13
N GLU A 332 -11.98 -50.69 -22.34
CA GLU A 332 -12.31 -52.10 -22.45
C GLU A 332 -11.37 -52.72 -23.48
N GLU A 333 -10.60 -53.70 -23.03
CA GLU A 333 -9.61 -54.39 -23.85
C GLU A 333 -10.34 -55.02 -25.05
N LEU A 334 -10.13 -54.44 -26.24
CA LEU A 334 -10.74 -54.95 -27.48
C LEU A 334 -10.38 -56.43 -27.62
N PRO A 335 -11.34 -57.30 -27.98
CA PRO A 335 -11.06 -58.72 -28.16
C PRO A 335 -9.96 -58.90 -29.22
N PRO A 336 -9.09 -59.92 -29.06
CA PRO A 336 -7.93 -60.10 -29.93
C PRO A 336 -8.36 -60.22 -31.39
N LEU A 337 -7.74 -59.41 -32.24
CA LEU A 337 -7.92 -59.44 -33.69
C LEU A 337 -7.64 -60.85 -34.21
N GLN A 338 -8.66 -61.51 -34.75
CA GLN A 338 -8.48 -62.75 -35.50
C GLN A 338 -7.83 -62.41 -36.84
N PHE A 339 -6.58 -62.85 -37.00
CA PHE A 339 -5.83 -62.74 -38.25
C PHE A 339 -6.49 -63.65 -39.30
N GLN A 340 -7.15 -63.06 -40.30
CA GLN A 340 -7.45 -63.76 -41.53
C GLN A 340 -6.29 -63.56 -42.51
N PRO A 341 -5.64 -64.62 -43.02
CA PRO A 341 -4.60 -64.47 -44.03
C PRO A 341 -5.22 -63.96 -45.33
N ASN A 342 -4.67 -62.87 -45.84
CA ASN A 342 -5.08 -62.25 -47.10
C ASN A 342 -4.63 -63.14 -48.29
N PRO A 343 -5.52 -63.61 -49.18
CA PRO A 343 -5.19 -64.58 -50.24
C PRO A 343 -4.48 -63.98 -51.47
N ALA A 344 -3.80 -62.84 -51.34
CA ALA A 344 -3.09 -62.20 -52.45
C ALA A 344 -1.62 -61.90 -52.06
N ALA A 345 -0.86 -62.97 -51.80
CA ALA A 345 0.60 -62.90 -51.88
C ALA A 345 1.02 -62.96 -53.35
N ALA A 346 1.06 -61.80 -54.01
CA ALA A 346 1.84 -61.61 -55.22
C ALA A 346 3.23 -61.08 -54.80
N GLU A 347 4.28 -61.67 -55.37
CA GLU A 347 5.69 -61.49 -55.02
C GLU A 347 6.16 -60.02 -55.03
N PRO A 348 7.09 -59.62 -54.14
CA PRO A 348 7.68 -58.28 -54.15
C PRO A 348 8.68 -58.11 -55.32
N PRO A 349 8.71 -56.94 -55.99
CA PRO A 349 9.74 -56.63 -56.96
C PRO A 349 11.12 -56.38 -56.29
N PRO A 350 12.23 -56.56 -57.03
CA PRO A 350 13.58 -56.61 -56.47
C PRO A 350 14.09 -55.27 -55.97
N VAL A 351 14.82 -55.32 -54.85
CA VAL A 351 15.51 -54.19 -54.20
C VAL A 351 16.73 -53.78 -55.02
N ILE A 352 16.77 -52.51 -55.46
CA ILE A 352 17.97 -51.87 -56.01
C ILE A 352 18.75 -51.28 -54.83
N SER A 353 19.95 -51.82 -54.60
CA SER A 353 20.90 -51.35 -53.58
C SER A 353 21.73 -50.17 -54.12
N GLU A 354 21.57 -48.98 -53.53
CA GLU A 354 22.53 -47.88 -53.74
C GLU A 354 23.77 -48.05 -52.83
N PRO A 355 25.00 -47.85 -53.34
CA PRO A 355 26.22 -48.04 -52.57
C PRO A 355 26.57 -46.82 -51.70
N ALA A 356 27.11 -47.12 -50.51
CA ALA A 356 27.61 -46.17 -49.52
C ALA A 356 28.80 -45.33 -50.03
N PRO A 357 28.96 -44.07 -49.58
CA PRO A 357 30.11 -43.24 -49.92
C PRO A 357 31.40 -43.70 -49.22
N VAL A 358 32.48 -43.75 -50.00
CA VAL A 358 33.85 -44.15 -49.64
C VAL A 358 34.57 -43.04 -48.84
N PRO A 359 35.38 -43.38 -47.82
CA PRO A 359 36.11 -42.40 -47.01
C PRO A 359 37.36 -41.83 -47.73
N THR A 360 37.52 -40.51 -47.72
CA THR A 360 38.69 -39.81 -48.28
C THR A 360 39.84 -39.76 -47.27
N LYS A 361 41.03 -40.12 -47.74
CA LYS A 361 42.29 -40.26 -46.99
C LYS A 361 42.87 -38.92 -46.51
N GLU A 362 43.46 -38.99 -45.32
CA GLU A 362 44.40 -38.03 -44.75
C GLU A 362 45.57 -37.72 -45.69
N THR A 363 46.01 -36.45 -45.74
CA THR A 363 47.34 -36.09 -46.25
C THR A 363 48.02 -35.17 -45.25
N GLN A 364 49.06 -35.71 -44.62
CA GLN A 364 50.01 -34.98 -43.79
C GLN A 364 50.92 -34.12 -44.67
N THR A 365 51.14 -32.86 -44.30
CA THR A 365 52.33 -32.10 -44.72
C THR A 365 52.98 -31.45 -43.50
N LYS A 366 54.22 -31.84 -43.23
CA LYS A 366 55.12 -31.23 -42.25
C LYS A 366 56.15 -30.35 -42.98
N LYS A 367 56.24 -29.10 -42.51
CA LYS A 367 57.41 -28.21 -42.33
C LYS A 367 58.24 -27.78 -43.56
N LEU A 368 58.36 -26.44 -43.70
CA LEU A 368 59.68 -25.79 -43.79
C LEU A 368 59.66 -24.36 -43.21
N ASN A 369 60.64 -24.07 -42.35
CA ASN A 369 60.93 -22.81 -41.67
C ASN A 369 61.76 -21.85 -42.55
N LYS A 370 61.58 -20.53 -42.37
CA LYS A 370 62.58 -19.40 -42.40
C LYS A 370 61.80 -18.07 -42.49
N SER A 371 62.18 -16.90 -41.96
CA SER A 371 63.05 -16.41 -40.89
C SER A 371 62.81 -14.89 -40.77
N LYS A 372 62.66 -14.38 -39.55
CA LYS A 372 62.99 -13.02 -39.01
C LYS A 372 62.59 -11.73 -39.77
N ARG A 373 61.87 -10.84 -39.05
CA ARG A 373 62.34 -9.46 -38.77
C ARG A 373 61.65 -8.85 -37.54
N LYS A 374 62.47 -8.23 -36.67
CA LYS A 374 62.12 -7.49 -35.43
C LYS A 374 61.53 -6.09 -35.74
N LYS A 375 60.68 -5.58 -34.84
CA LYS A 375 60.58 -4.16 -34.39
C LYS A 375 59.63 -4.14 -33.17
N HIS A 376 60.14 -4.11 -31.93
CA HIS A 376 60.43 -2.96 -31.05
C HIS A 376 59.19 -2.22 -30.48
N LYS A 377 59.01 -2.47 -29.16
CA LYS A 377 58.43 -1.67 -28.06
C LYS A 377 57.71 -0.35 -28.37
N GLN A 378 56.56 -0.17 -27.72
CA GLN A 378 56.28 0.96 -26.82
C GLN A 378 55.10 0.63 -25.88
N GLU A 379 55.35 0.71 -24.57
CA GLU A 379 54.34 0.89 -23.49
C GLU A 379 53.92 2.37 -23.42
N PRO A 380 52.74 2.65 -22.84
CA PRO A 380 52.72 3.60 -21.71
C PRO A 380 51.85 3.12 -20.53
N ILE A 381 52.42 3.09 -19.31
CA ILE A 381 52.26 4.04 -18.17
C ILE A 381 50.92 3.87 -17.39
N PRO A 382 50.99 3.54 -16.07
CA PRO A 382 49.83 3.48 -15.17
C PRO A 382 49.42 4.83 -14.57
N GLN A 383 48.16 4.90 -14.18
CA GLN A 383 47.42 6.03 -13.62
C GLN A 383 47.95 6.45 -12.25
N ASP A 384 48.09 7.77 -12.05
CA ASP A 384 48.22 8.41 -10.74
C ASP A 384 47.34 9.69 -10.75
N LEU A 385 46.43 9.79 -9.79
CA LEU A 385 45.69 11.01 -9.45
C LEU A 385 45.48 11.03 -7.93
N PRO A 386 45.92 12.09 -7.24
CA PRO A 386 45.31 12.51 -5.99
C PRO A 386 44.76 13.94 -6.13
N ASP A 387 43.48 14.12 -5.85
CA ASP A 387 42.91 15.47 -5.67
C ASP A 387 42.54 15.72 -4.21
N LYS A 388 42.90 16.93 -3.79
CA LYS A 388 42.63 17.57 -2.49
C LYS A 388 41.25 18.20 -2.46
#